data_AF-A0A1H3IUF3-F1
#
_entry.id   AF-A0A1H3IUF3-F1
#
_cell.length_a   1.000
_cell.length_b   1.000
_cell.length_c   1.000
_cell.angle_alpha   90.00
_cell.angle_beta   90.00
_cell.angle_gamma   90.00
#
_symmetry.space_group_name_H-M   'P 1'
#
loop_
_entity.id
_entity.type
_entity.pdbx_description
1 polymer ?
#
loop_
_entity_poly.entity_id
_entity_poly.type
_entity_poly.pdbx_seq_one_letter_code
_entity_poly.pdbx_strand_id
1 'polypeptide(L)' 'MIYLDNAATTRISSGVADVMTKAMLEQNANPSAIYEIALDNRAKIEQARKDIDETEKDIKIFINKLAKAVITLKEIY' A
#
# COMPACT_ATOMS: atom_id res chain seq x y z
N MET A 1 2.24 27.39 -2.81
CA MET A 1 3.41 26.73 -2.17
C MET A 1 3.76 25.51 -3.00
N ILE A 2 4.99 25.44 -3.51
CA ILE A 2 5.50 24.28 -4.25
C ILE A 2 6.36 23.47 -3.28
N TYR A 3 6.11 22.17 -3.17
CA TYR A 3 6.84 21.26 -2.30
C TYR A 3 7.75 20.38 -3.16
N LEU A 4 9.06 20.41 -2.92
CA LEU A 4 10.06 19.74 -3.77
C LEU A 4 10.87 18.67 -3.04
N ASP A 5 10.53 18.35 -1.78
CA ASP A 5 11.25 17.38 -0.95
C ASP A 5 10.39 16.15 -0.63
N ASN A 6 9.92 15.46 -1.68
CA ASN A 6 9.11 14.24 -1.53
C ASN A 6 9.88 13.04 -0.95
N ALA A 7 11.22 13.10 -0.96
CA ALA A 7 12.05 12.07 -0.35
C ALA A 7 12.04 12.12 1.18
N ALA A 8 11.90 13.31 1.79
CA ALA A 8 11.79 13.44 3.25
C ALA A 8 10.42 12.98 3.79
N THR A 9 9.34 13.42 3.15
CA THR A 9 7.97 12.97 3.43
C THR A 9 7.04 13.39 2.29
N THR A 10 5.82 12.86 2.28
CA THR A 10 4.82 13.16 1.27
C THR A 10 3.49 13.55 1.92
N ARG A 11 2.67 14.30 1.18
CA ARG A 11 1.28 14.53 1.61
C ARG A 11 0.51 13.21 1.52
N ILE A 12 -0.28 12.94 2.56
CA ILE A 12 -1.25 11.84 2.52
C ILE A 12 -2.21 12.03 1.34
N SER A 13 -2.54 10.93 0.66
CA SER A 13 -3.59 10.98 -0.36
C SER A 13 -4.96 11.12 0.31
N SER A 14 -5.90 11.80 -0.34
CA SER A 14 -7.26 11.96 0.20
C SER A 14 -7.91 10.63 0.53
N GLY A 15 -7.79 9.64 -0.37
CA GLY A 15 -8.36 8.30 -0.15
C GLY A 15 -7.79 7.59 1.09
N VAL A 16 -6.49 7.74 1.37
CA VAL A 16 -5.90 7.18 2.60
C VAL A 16 -6.44 7.92 3.82
N ALA A 17 -6.54 9.25 3.76
CA ALA A 17 -7.11 10.04 4.86
C ALA A 17 -8.56 9.61 5.16
N ASP A 18 -9.40 9.44 4.14
CA ASP A 18 -10.81 9.05 4.29
C ASP A 18 -10.96 7.67 4.96
N VAL A 19 -10.19 6.67 4.47
CA VAL A 19 -10.19 5.32 5.04
C VAL A 19 -9.71 5.33 6.49
N MET A 20 -8.63 6.05 6.79
CA MET A 20 -8.08 6.13 8.14
C MET A 20 -9.04 6.85 9.09
N THR A 21 -9.63 7.98 8.70
CA THR A 21 -10.61 8.69 9.51
C THR A 21 -11.82 7.82 9.80
N LYS A 22 -12.36 7.13 8.80
CA LYS A 22 -13.47 6.20 8.98
C LYS A 22 -13.10 5.07 9.94
N ALA A 23 -11.93 4.47 9.77
CA ALA A 23 -11.47 3.39 10.64
C ALA A 23 -11.36 3.85 12.10
N MET A 24 -10.83 5.05 12.34
CA MET A 24 -10.66 5.60 13.69
C MET A 24 -11.99 5.97 14.35
N LEU A 25 -12.98 6.48 13.60
CA LEU A 25 -14.25 6.91 14.16
C LEU A 25 -15.26 5.77 14.34
N GLU A 26 -15.33 4.85 13.38
CA GLU A 26 -16.39 3.84 13.31
C GLU A 26 -15.92 2.43 13.67
N GLN A 27 -14.61 2.17 13.57
CA GLN A 27 -14.01 0.84 13.67
C GLN A 27 -12.92 0.83 14.74
N ASN A 28 -13.23 1.41 15.89
CA ASN A 28 -12.27 1.60 16.99
C ASN A 28 -12.08 0.35 17.88
N ALA A 29 -12.73 -0.77 17.56
CA ALA A 29 -12.59 -2.01 18.32
C ALA A 29 -11.20 -2.64 18.11
N ASN A 30 -10.61 -3.14 19.19
CA ASN A 30 -9.30 -3.80 19.15
C ASN A 30 -9.39 -5.09 18.31
N PRO A 31 -8.62 -5.24 17.21
CA PRO A 31 -8.61 -6.43 16.34
C PRO A 31 -8.25 -7.75 17.03
N SER A 32 -7.68 -7.72 18.24
CA SER A 32 -7.36 -8.93 19.01
C SER A 32 -8.52 -9.44 19.88
N ALA A 33 -9.64 -8.71 19.96
CA ALA A 33 -10.81 -9.15 20.69
C ALA A 33 -11.67 -10.14 19.88
N ILE A 34 -12.55 -10.87 20.56
CA ILE A 34 -13.34 -11.97 19.98
C ILE A 34 -14.74 -11.56 19.48
N TYR A 35 -15.14 -10.31 19.72
CA TYR A 35 -16.45 -9.80 19.30
C TYR A 35 -16.46 -9.49 17.79
N GLU A 36 -17.63 -9.54 17.18
CA GLU A 36 -17.81 -9.42 15.72
C GLU A 36 -17.10 -8.20 15.11
N ILE A 37 -17.29 -7.01 15.67
CA ILE A 37 -16.64 -5.77 15.19
C ILE A 37 -15.10 -5.84 15.24
N ALA A 38 -14.52 -6.54 16.22
CA ALA A 38 -13.08 -6.74 16.31
C ALA A 38 -12.58 -7.75 15.28
N LEU A 39 -13.35 -8.80 15.02
CA LEU A 39 -13.03 -9.79 13.98
C LEU A 39 -13.07 -9.15 12.59
N ASP A 40 -14.01 -8.25 12.33
CA ASP A 40 -14.08 -7.47 11.09
C ASP A 40 -12.85 -6.57 10.92
N ASN A 41 -12.42 -5.89 11.98
CA ASN A 41 -11.21 -5.07 11.97
C ASN A 41 -9.96 -5.90 11.70
N ARG A 42 -9.87 -7.09 12.30
CA ARG A 42 -8.79 -8.04 12.03
C ARG A 42 -8.80 -8.46 10.57
N ALA A 43 -9.96 -8.81 10.01
CA ALA A 43 -10.08 -9.20 8.61
C ALA A 43 -9.59 -8.09 7.66
N LYS A 44 -9.91 -6.83 7.94
CA LYS A 44 -9.43 -5.68 7.15
C LYS A 44 -7.90 -5.51 7.22
N ILE A 45 -7.31 -5.66 8.41
CA ILE A 45 -5.85 -5.58 8.57
C ILE A 45 -5.16 -6.72 7.80
N GLU A 46 -5.66 -7.94 7.93
CA GLU A 46 -5.08 -9.09 7.22
C GLU A 46 -5.25 -8.97 5.70
N GLN A 47 -6.38 -8.44 5.22
CA GLN A 47 -6.55 -8.13 3.80
C GLN A 47 -5.53 -7.08 3.33
N ALA A 48 -5.34 -5.99 4.07
CA ALA A 48 -4.35 -4.97 3.72
C ALA A 48 -2.92 -5.53 3.68
N ARG A 49 -2.55 -6.46 4.57
CA ARG A 49 -1.26 -7.16 4.51
C ARG A 49 -1.12 -7.97 3.23
N LYS A 50 -2.14 -8.73 2.87
CA LYS A 50 -2.17 -9.53 1.64
C LYS A 50 -2.03 -8.63 0.41
N ASP A 51 -2.73 -7.50 0.36
CA ASP A 51 -2.68 -6.56 -0.75
C ASP A 51 -1.28 -5.95 -0.92
N ILE A 52 -0.60 -5.65 0.20
CA ILE A 52 0.80 -5.18 0.21
C ILE A 52 1.73 -6.25 -0.37
N ASP A 53 1.60 -7.50 0.10
CA ASP A 53 2.44 -8.61 -0.37
C ASP A 53 2.25 -8.90 -1.87
N GLU A 54 1.01 -8.81 -2.37
CA GLU A 54 0.69 -8.97 -3.79
C GLU A 54 1.29 -7.81 -4.61
N THR A 55 1.10 -6.58 -4.16
CA THR A 55 1.67 -5.39 -4.81
C THR A 55 3.20 -5.44 -4.87
N GLU A 56 3.86 -5.88 -3.80
CA GLU A 56 5.32 -6.02 -3.78
C GLU A 56 5.82 -7.03 -4.83
N LYS A 57 5.13 -8.16 -4.96
CA LYS A 57 5.45 -9.18 -5.99
C LYS A 57 5.30 -8.61 -7.40
N ASP A 58 4.23 -7.87 -7.65
CA ASP A 58 3.96 -7.26 -8.95
C ASP A 58 5.03 -6.23 -9.31
N ILE A 59 5.43 -5.38 -8.36
CA ILE A 59 6.52 -4.41 -8.53
C ILE A 59 7.83 -5.13 -8.90
N LYS A 60 8.18 -6.21 -8.21
CA LYS A 60 9.39 -7.01 -8.50
C LYS A 60 9.35 -7.60 -9.90
N ILE A 61 8.20 -8.16 -10.31
CA ILE A 61 8.02 -8.70 -11.67
C ILE A 61 8.20 -7.59 -12.71
N PHE A 62 7.61 -6.42 -12.47
CA PHE A 62 7.69 -5.28 -13.38
C PHE A 62 9.12 -4.76 -13.52
N ILE A 63 9.84 -4.56 -12.42
CA ILE A 63 11.25 -4.13 -12.43
C ILE A 63 12.11 -5.12 -13.22
N ASN A 64 11.92 -6.43 -13.02
CA ASN A 64 12.65 -7.45 -13.75
C ASN A 64 12.36 -7.41 -15.27
N LYS A 65 11.10 -7.18 -15.67
CA LYS A 65 10.73 -7.00 -17.08
C LYS A 65 11.38 -5.76 -17.67
N LEU A 66 11.36 -4.63 -16.95
CA LEU A 66 12.02 -3.40 -17.37
C LEU A 66 13.53 -3.58 -17.54
N ALA A 67 14.20 -4.21 -16.58
CA ALA A 67 15.64 -4.46 -16.64
C ALA A 67 16.04 -5.25 -17.89
N LYS A 68 15.28 -6.30 -18.23
CA LYS A 68 15.48 -7.07 -19.46
C LYS A 68 15.29 -6.22 -20.71
N ALA A 69 14.22 -5.42 -20.78
CA ALA A 69 13.97 -4.53 -21.90
C ALA A 69 15.11 -3.52 -22.11
N VAL A 70 15.64 -2.94 -21.02
CA VAL A 70 16.77 -2.00 -21.07
C VAL A 70 18.04 -2.69 -21.59
N ILE A 71 18.32 -3.93 -21.18
CA ILE A 71 19.48 -4.70 -21.68
C ILE A 71 19.33 -4.95 -23.19
N THR A 72 18.19 -5.46 -23.64
CA THR A 72 17.94 -5.72 -25.06
C THR A 72 18.07 -4.46 -25.91
N LEU A 73 17.60 -3.31 -25.42
CA LEU A 73 17.77 -2.04 -26.13
C LEU A 73 19.25 -1.66 -26.28
N LYS A 74 20.09 -1.90 -25.28
CA LYS A 74 21.55 -1.66 -25.35
C LYS A 74 22.30 -2.62 -26.28
N GLU A 75 21.71 -3.75 -26.65
CA GLU A 75 22.31 -4.68 -27.62
C GLU A 75 21.98 -4.29 -29.07
N ILE A 76 20.96 -3.45 -29.26
CA ILE A 76 20.47 -3.01 -30.58
C ILE A 76 21.05 -1.63 -30.97
N TYR A 77 21.53 -0.83 -30.01
CA TYR A 77 22.18 0.47 -30.21
C TYR A 77 23.62 0.44 -29.70
#